data_AF-U4UVA9-F1
#
_entry.id   AF-U4UVA9-F1
#
_cell.length_a   1.000
_cell.length_b   1.000
_cell.length_c   1.000
_cell.angle_alpha   90.00
_cell.angle_beta   90.00
_cell.angle_gamma   90.00
#
_symmetry.space_group_name_H-M   'P 1'
#
loop_
_entity.id
_entity.type
_entity.pdbx_description
1 polymer ?
#
loop_
_entity_poly.entity_id
_entity_poly.type
_entity_poly.pdbx_seq_one_letter_code
_entity_poly.pdbx_strand_id
1 'polypeptide(L)'
;MHVKVNVGDPKLLLKYCSKPCNIILKCKHKCSGTCSECIQCRFHKRCAEKCAQPLVCNHECVTPCRESCKPCTRTCEMRCAHSKCKKKCGAPCTPCKQMCERQCKHLKCTCPCGLICDVEPCTQRCTKLLKCGHVCVGFCGDPCPPLCRTCDYEKLTEIFFGNEGEEDAVFVLLKDCGHVLESTGLESWMNEAQDLIQFKRCPK
;
A
#
# COMPACT_ATOMS: atom_id res chain seq x y z
N MET A 1 -49.49 -7.78 -44.50
CA MET A 1 -48.31 -8.33 -45.20
C MET A 1 -47.37 -8.89 -44.16
N HIS A 2 -47.43 -10.19 -43.92
CA HIS A 2 -46.61 -10.88 -42.90
C HIS A 2 -45.19 -11.07 -43.44
N VAL A 3 -44.21 -10.41 -42.82
CA VAL A 3 -42.79 -10.64 -43.11
C VAL A 3 -42.43 -12.01 -42.51
N LYS A 4 -42.29 -13.02 -43.38
CA LYS A 4 -41.78 -14.34 -42.99
C LYS A 4 -40.31 -14.20 -42.59
N VAL A 5 -40.01 -14.41 -41.31
CA VAL A 5 -38.63 -14.52 -40.81
C VAL A 5 -38.14 -15.93 -41.15
N ASN A 6 -37.16 -16.04 -42.05
CA ASN A 6 -36.52 -17.31 -42.38
C ASN A 6 -35.71 -17.82 -41.18
N VAL A 7 -36.21 -18.88 -40.54
CA VAL A 7 -35.52 -19.64 -39.48
C VAL A 7 -34.50 -20.55 -40.17
N GLY A 8 -33.30 -20.04 -40.45
CA GLY A 8 -32.28 -20.86 -41.12
C GLY A 8 -30.95 -20.18 -41.45
N ASP A 9 -30.80 -18.86 -41.27
CA ASP A 9 -29.50 -18.22 -41.46
C ASP A 9 -28.65 -18.34 -40.18
N PRO A 10 -27.51 -19.06 -40.20
CA PRO A 10 -26.63 -19.20 -39.04
C PRO A 10 -26.17 -17.83 -38.49
N LYS A 11 -26.05 -16.80 -39.34
CA LYS A 11 -25.66 -15.44 -38.93
C LYS A 11 -26.74 -14.74 -38.09
N LEU A 12 -28.02 -15.06 -38.32
CA LEU A 12 -29.13 -14.51 -37.54
C LEU A 12 -29.21 -15.15 -36.15
N LEU A 13 -29.02 -16.47 -36.04
CA LEU A 13 -29.00 -17.18 -34.75
C LEU A 13 -27.84 -16.71 -33.86
N LEU A 14 -26.69 -16.38 -34.46
CA LEU A 14 -25.51 -15.85 -33.77
C LEU A 14 -25.75 -14.48 -33.12
N LYS A 15 -26.64 -13.66 -33.67
CA LYS A 15 -26.98 -12.35 -33.14
C LYS A 15 -27.74 -12.42 -31.81
N TYR A 16 -28.38 -13.54 -31.50
CA TYR A 16 -29.21 -13.73 -30.29
C TYR A 16 -28.55 -14.59 -29.21
N CYS A 17 -27.29 -15.02 -29.39
CA CYS A 17 -26.61 -15.86 -28.41
C CYS A 17 -26.24 -15.06 -27.14
N SER A 18 -26.99 -15.27 -26.06
CA SER A 18 -26.84 -14.57 -24.79
C SER A 18 -25.88 -15.26 -23.79
N LYS A 19 -25.17 -16.31 -24.20
CA LYS A 19 -24.20 -17.00 -23.32
C LYS A 19 -23.10 -16.01 -22.87
N PRO A 20 -22.74 -15.98 -21.57
CA PRO A 20 -21.70 -15.09 -21.08
C PRO A 20 -20.33 -15.46 -21.66
N CYS A 21 -19.54 -14.45 -22.00
CA CYS A 21 -18.22 -14.63 -22.61
C CYS A 21 -17.19 -15.13 -21.61
N ASN A 22 -17.08 -14.48 -20.43
CA ASN A 22 -16.23 -14.89 -19.32
C ASN A 22 -14.71 -15.01 -19.58
N ILE A 23 -14.21 -14.60 -20.76
CA ILE A 23 -12.79 -14.61 -21.09
C ILE A 23 -12.04 -13.52 -20.30
N ILE A 24 -10.82 -13.83 -19.85
CA ILE A 24 -9.91 -12.85 -19.24
C ILE A 24 -9.26 -12.00 -20.35
N LEU A 25 -9.51 -10.69 -20.30
CA LEU A 25 -8.98 -9.72 -21.25
C LEU A 25 -7.50 -9.42 -20.96
N LYS A 26 -6.81 -8.75 -21.90
CA LYS A 26 -5.41 -8.30 -21.69
C LYS A 26 -5.24 -7.41 -20.45
N CYS A 27 -6.28 -6.66 -20.08
CA CYS A 27 -6.31 -5.87 -18.85
C CYS A 27 -6.56 -6.71 -17.58
N LYS A 28 -6.53 -8.03 -17.68
CA LYS A 28 -6.76 -9.02 -16.60
C LYS A 28 -8.18 -9.04 -16.01
N HIS A 29 -9.10 -8.22 -16.53
CA HIS A 29 -10.51 -8.27 -16.17
C HIS A 29 -11.27 -9.35 -16.95
N LYS A 30 -12.29 -9.92 -16.30
CA LYS A 30 -13.24 -10.85 -16.92
C LYS A 30 -14.21 -10.09 -17.82
N CYS A 31 -14.40 -10.58 -19.05
CA CYS A 31 -15.34 -9.98 -19.99
C CYS A 31 -16.78 -10.18 -19.50
N SER A 32 -17.48 -9.06 -19.26
CA SER A 32 -18.90 -9.02 -18.85
C SER A 32 -19.89 -9.08 -20.02
N GLY A 33 -19.40 -9.31 -21.24
CA GLY A 33 -20.24 -9.40 -22.43
C GLY A 33 -20.82 -10.78 -22.66
N THR A 34 -21.75 -10.85 -23.60
CA THR A 34 -22.32 -12.09 -24.14
C THR A 34 -21.67 -12.48 -25.47
N CYS A 35 -21.95 -13.70 -25.94
CA CYS A 35 -21.45 -14.23 -27.21
C CYS A 35 -21.86 -13.34 -28.40
N SER A 36 -23.08 -12.79 -28.40
CA SER A 36 -23.55 -11.86 -29.43
C SER A 36 -22.82 -10.51 -29.37
N GLU A 37 -22.60 -9.95 -28.17
CA GLU A 37 -21.84 -8.70 -27.98
C GLU A 37 -20.35 -8.84 -28.31
N CYS A 38 -19.78 -10.03 -28.13
CA CYS A 38 -18.35 -10.28 -28.31
C CYS A 38 -17.99 -10.87 -29.68
N ILE A 39 -18.96 -10.97 -30.60
CA ILE A 39 -18.83 -11.61 -31.92
C ILE A 39 -18.15 -12.99 -31.76
N GLN A 40 -18.74 -13.85 -30.93
CA GLN A 40 -18.20 -15.16 -30.55
C GLN A 40 -16.75 -15.13 -30.02
N CYS A 41 -16.47 -14.21 -29.10
CA CYS A 41 -15.16 -14.05 -28.46
C CYS A 41 -14.03 -13.59 -29.41
N ARG A 42 -14.34 -13.12 -30.62
CA ARG A 42 -13.33 -12.53 -31.51
C ARG A 42 -13.06 -11.06 -31.20
N PHE A 43 -14.12 -10.31 -30.91
CA PHE A 43 -14.05 -8.88 -30.60
C PHE A 43 -14.86 -8.61 -29.34
N HIS A 44 -14.18 -8.64 -28.20
CA HIS A 44 -14.82 -8.36 -26.92
C HIS A 44 -15.34 -6.93 -26.85
N LYS A 45 -16.47 -6.75 -26.16
CA LYS A 45 -16.91 -5.42 -25.73
C LYS A 45 -15.82 -4.75 -24.88
N ARG A 46 -15.78 -3.42 -24.92
CA ARG A 46 -14.82 -2.64 -24.12
C ARG A 46 -15.03 -2.92 -22.64
N CYS A 47 -13.93 -3.13 -21.93
CA CYS A 47 -13.95 -3.38 -20.49
C CYS A 47 -14.57 -2.19 -19.73
N ALA A 48 -15.59 -2.45 -18.92
CA ALA A 48 -16.24 -1.45 -18.07
C ALA A 48 -15.84 -1.58 -16.59
N GLU A 49 -15.04 -2.59 -16.25
CA GLU A 49 -14.56 -2.79 -14.88
C GLU A 49 -13.66 -1.63 -14.44
N LYS A 50 -13.60 -1.39 -13.13
CA LYS A 50 -12.68 -0.43 -12.53
C LYS A 50 -11.25 -0.89 -12.78
N CYS A 51 -10.36 0.03 -13.18
CA CYS A 51 -8.97 -0.29 -13.48
C CYS A 51 -8.26 -0.99 -12.30
N ALA A 52 -8.44 -0.46 -11.09
CA ALA A 52 -7.88 -0.98 -9.84
C ALA A 52 -6.34 -1.12 -9.79
N GLN A 53 -5.62 -0.69 -10.82
CA GLN A 53 -4.17 -0.64 -10.79
C GLN A 53 -3.70 0.50 -9.86
N PRO A 54 -2.63 0.28 -9.08
CA PRO A 54 -2.04 1.33 -8.26
C PRO A 54 -1.47 2.44 -9.15
N LEU A 55 -1.85 3.68 -8.87
CA LEU A 55 -1.22 4.86 -9.45
C LEU A 55 0.19 5.06 -8.85
N VAL A 56 0.97 5.99 -9.41
CA VAL A 56 2.31 6.35 -8.88
C VAL A 56 2.26 6.74 -7.40
N CYS A 57 1.16 7.38 -6.96
CA CYS A 57 0.93 7.72 -5.55
C CYS A 57 0.42 6.53 -4.69
N ASN A 58 0.51 5.30 -5.21
CA ASN A 58 0.03 4.05 -4.61
C ASN A 58 -1.50 3.96 -4.37
N HIS A 59 -2.27 5.01 -4.70
CA HIS A 59 -3.73 4.96 -4.64
C HIS A 59 -4.31 4.13 -5.78
N GLU A 60 -5.33 3.36 -5.46
CA GLU A 60 -6.05 2.55 -6.44
C GLU A 60 -6.77 3.42 -7.48
N CYS A 61 -6.56 3.12 -8.77
CA CYS A 61 -7.25 3.81 -9.85
C CYS A 61 -8.76 3.48 -9.86
N VAL A 62 -9.58 4.53 -9.78
CA VAL A 62 -11.05 4.45 -9.84
C VAL A 62 -11.63 4.65 -11.23
N THR A 63 -10.77 4.92 -12.22
CA THR A 63 -11.20 5.15 -13.61
C THR A 63 -11.60 3.82 -14.26
N PRO A 64 -12.63 3.79 -15.14
CA PRO A 64 -12.95 2.60 -15.93
C PRO A 64 -11.74 2.12 -16.73
N CYS A 65 -11.52 0.81 -16.79
CA CYS A 65 -10.35 0.19 -17.41
C CYS A 65 -10.16 0.54 -18.91
N ARG A 66 -11.25 0.83 -19.63
CA ARG A 66 -11.18 1.27 -21.04
C ARG A 66 -10.63 2.68 -21.24
N GLU A 67 -10.58 3.49 -20.17
CA GLU A 67 -10.10 4.87 -20.20
C GLU A 67 -8.69 4.94 -19.66
N SER A 68 -7.90 5.90 -20.16
CA SER A 68 -6.58 6.18 -19.60
C SER A 68 -6.68 6.60 -18.13
N CYS A 69 -5.80 6.06 -17.29
CA CYS A 69 -5.76 6.40 -15.87
C CYS A 69 -5.59 7.91 -15.66
N LYS A 70 -6.55 8.52 -14.97
CA LYS A 70 -6.51 9.94 -14.62
C LYS A 70 -5.68 10.18 -13.35
N PRO A 71 -5.18 11.40 -13.14
CA PRO A 71 -4.50 11.76 -11.89
C PRO A 71 -5.38 11.48 -10.66
N CYS A 72 -4.73 11.18 -9.54
CA CYS A 72 -5.43 10.89 -8.30
C CYS A 72 -6.20 12.13 -7.80
N THR A 73 -7.46 11.94 -7.42
CA THR A 73 -8.34 12.98 -6.86
C THR A 73 -8.54 12.88 -5.36
N ARG A 74 -7.94 11.86 -4.71
CA ARG A 74 -7.99 11.70 -3.25
C ARG A 74 -7.29 12.86 -2.55
N THR A 75 -7.64 13.09 -1.30
CA THR A 75 -6.89 14.01 -0.43
C THR A 75 -5.49 13.44 -0.17
N CYS A 76 -4.49 14.30 -0.12
CA CYS A 76 -3.12 13.92 0.21
C CYS A 76 -3.05 13.29 1.61
N GLU A 77 -2.31 12.19 1.73
CA GLU A 77 -2.16 11.45 2.99
C GLU A 77 -0.91 11.87 3.78
N MET A 78 -0.03 12.69 3.18
CA MET A 78 1.19 13.19 3.83
C MET A 78 0.86 14.00 5.08
N ARG A 79 1.58 13.69 6.15
CA ARG A 79 1.46 14.33 7.46
C ARG A 79 2.81 14.39 8.16
N CYS A 80 2.95 15.35 9.05
CA CYS A 80 3.98 15.38 10.07
C CYS A 80 3.30 15.38 11.45
N ALA A 81 4.08 15.39 12.52
CA ALA A 81 3.52 15.49 13.88
C ALA A 81 2.71 16.78 14.10
N HIS A 82 3.02 17.84 13.34
CA HIS A 82 2.39 19.15 13.48
C HIS A 82 1.10 19.33 12.68
N SER A 83 1.01 18.72 11.50
CA SER A 83 -0.11 18.96 10.58
C SER A 83 -0.27 17.87 9.53
N LYS A 84 -1.50 17.73 9.03
CA LYS A 84 -1.86 16.88 7.89
C LYS A 84 -2.17 17.74 6.67
N CYS A 85 -1.68 17.33 5.50
CA CYS A 85 -1.97 18.01 4.25
C CYS A 85 -3.47 17.89 3.89
N LYS A 86 -4.09 18.99 3.45
CA LYS A 86 -5.50 19.05 3.03
C LYS A 86 -5.67 19.22 1.51
N LYS A 87 -4.58 19.27 0.75
CA LYS A 87 -4.61 19.41 -0.72
C LYS A 87 -4.95 18.08 -1.39
N LYS A 88 -5.26 18.12 -2.70
CA LYS A 88 -5.41 16.91 -3.52
C LYS A 88 -4.07 16.19 -3.67
N CYS A 89 -4.10 14.87 -3.78
CA CYS A 89 -2.93 14.05 -4.06
C CYS A 89 -2.28 14.48 -5.38
N GLY A 90 -0.95 14.48 -5.44
CA GLY A 90 -0.17 14.98 -6.58
C GLY A 90 0.06 16.50 -6.57
N ALA A 91 -0.70 17.28 -5.80
CA ALA A 91 -0.37 18.69 -5.59
C ALA A 91 0.78 18.84 -4.57
N PRO A 92 1.70 19.80 -4.76
CA PRO A 92 2.83 20.00 -3.83
C PRO A 92 2.33 20.37 -2.43
N CYS A 93 2.82 19.63 -1.43
CA CYS A 93 2.52 19.90 -0.02
C CYS A 93 3.14 21.24 0.40
N THR A 94 2.48 21.94 1.33
CA THR A 94 3.07 23.14 1.94
C THR A 94 4.16 22.69 2.92
N PRO A 95 5.41 23.18 2.81
CA PRO A 95 6.47 22.84 3.74
C PRO A 95 6.11 23.20 5.18
N CYS A 96 6.47 22.33 6.13
CA CYS A 96 6.30 22.65 7.55
C CYS A 96 7.38 23.64 7.98
N LYS A 97 7.02 24.64 8.78
CA LYS A 97 7.95 25.65 9.31
C LYS A 97 8.20 25.50 10.83
N GLN A 98 7.54 24.54 11.47
CA GLN A 98 7.72 24.26 12.89
C GLN A 98 9.02 23.48 13.12
N MET A 99 9.58 23.56 14.32
CA MET A 99 10.80 22.82 14.67
C MET A 99 10.55 21.31 14.69
N CYS A 100 11.52 20.51 14.25
CA CYS A 100 11.38 19.06 14.28
C CYS A 100 11.25 18.54 15.73
N GLU A 101 10.30 17.63 15.97
CA GLU A 101 10.09 17.02 17.29
C GLU A 101 11.05 15.85 17.58
N ARG A 102 11.91 15.46 16.63
CA ARG A 102 12.87 14.36 16.82
C ARG A 102 13.91 14.74 17.88
N GLN A 103 13.73 14.17 19.06
CA GLN A 103 14.65 14.30 20.17
C GLN A 103 14.56 13.09 21.10
N CYS A 104 15.67 12.75 21.73
CA CYS A 104 15.75 11.83 22.85
C CYS A 104 16.87 12.29 23.79
N LYS A 105 17.17 11.51 24.84
CA LYS A 105 18.26 11.84 25.78
C LYS A 105 19.66 11.88 25.14
N HIS A 106 19.82 11.34 23.93
CA HIS A 106 21.10 11.26 23.22
C HIS A 106 21.24 12.29 22.09
N LEU A 107 20.15 12.69 21.45
CA LEU A 107 20.16 13.53 20.26
C LEU A 107 18.95 14.46 20.19
N LYS A 108 19.12 15.60 19.51
CA LYS A 108 18.05 16.57 19.28
C LYS A 108 18.24 17.23 17.92
N CYS A 109 17.25 17.09 17.04
CA CYS A 109 17.22 17.76 15.75
C CYS A 109 17.00 19.27 15.95
N THR A 110 17.75 20.10 15.21
CA THR A 110 17.59 21.57 15.25
C THR A 110 16.96 22.14 13.98
N CYS A 111 16.78 21.30 12.95
CA CYS A 111 16.18 21.72 11.70
C CYS A 111 14.65 21.92 11.78
N PRO A 112 14.08 22.79 10.91
CA PRO A 112 12.65 22.80 10.61
C PRO A 112 12.14 21.41 10.17
N CYS A 113 10.93 21.08 10.59
CA CYS A 113 10.24 19.85 10.21
C CYS A 113 10.03 19.77 8.70
N GLY A 114 10.30 18.60 8.11
CA GLY A 114 10.18 18.38 6.67
C GLY A 114 11.46 18.65 5.88
N LEU A 115 12.50 19.19 6.53
CA LEU A 115 13.86 19.11 6.03
C LEU A 115 14.53 17.80 6.46
N ILE A 116 15.62 17.45 5.79
CA ILE A 116 16.50 16.37 6.22
C ILE A 116 17.04 16.75 7.61
N CYS A 117 16.93 15.84 8.56
CA CYS A 117 17.41 16.09 9.93
C CYS A 117 18.93 16.20 9.95
N ASP A 118 19.44 17.05 10.83
CA ASP A 118 20.87 17.24 11.14
C ASP A 118 21.44 16.16 12.08
N VAL A 119 20.61 15.18 12.46
CA VAL A 119 20.97 14.07 13.35
C VAL A 119 20.52 12.73 12.77
N GLU A 120 21.40 11.76 12.88
CA GLU A 120 21.14 10.36 12.52
C GLU A 120 20.06 9.74 13.42
N PRO A 121 19.42 8.63 13.01
CA PRO A 121 18.57 7.81 13.88
C PRO A 121 19.30 7.38 15.17
N CYS A 122 18.59 7.39 16.29
CA CYS A 122 19.16 6.91 17.55
C CYS A 122 19.17 5.37 17.54
N THR A 123 20.35 4.77 17.68
CA THR A 123 20.53 3.31 17.70
C THR A 123 20.59 2.73 19.12
N GLN A 124 20.42 3.57 20.15
CA GLN A 124 20.45 3.13 21.54
C GLN A 124 19.14 2.44 21.94
N ARG A 125 19.20 1.36 22.73
CA ARG A 125 18.00 0.68 23.24
C ARG A 125 17.15 1.61 24.10
N CYS A 126 15.84 1.44 24.00
CA CYS A 126 14.90 2.16 24.85
C CYS A 126 14.94 1.62 26.28
N THR A 127 15.18 2.50 27.26
CA THR A 127 15.20 2.15 28.68
C THR A 127 13.85 2.35 29.38
N LYS A 128 12.78 2.63 28.62
CA LYS A 128 11.44 2.83 29.17
C LYS A 128 10.83 1.47 29.53
N LEU A 129 10.02 1.46 30.58
CA LEU A 129 9.21 0.30 30.95
C LEU A 129 7.87 0.36 30.21
N LEU A 130 7.44 -0.78 29.67
CA LEU A 130 6.11 -0.96 29.11
C LEU A 130 5.06 -1.05 30.25
N LYS A 131 3.77 -1.08 29.90
CA LYS A 131 2.68 -1.19 30.89
C LYS A 131 2.79 -2.44 31.77
N CYS A 132 3.39 -3.51 31.25
CA CYS A 132 3.65 -4.74 31.99
C CYS A 132 4.85 -4.66 32.95
N GLY A 133 5.57 -3.54 33.00
CA GLY A 133 6.74 -3.33 33.86
C GLY A 133 8.08 -3.79 33.27
N HIS A 134 8.08 -4.50 32.14
CA HIS A 134 9.30 -4.93 31.46
C HIS A 134 9.90 -3.84 30.57
N VAL A 135 11.20 -3.93 30.30
CA VAL A 135 11.93 -3.00 29.42
C VAL A 135 11.43 -3.11 27.98
N CYS A 136 11.30 -1.96 27.32
CA CYS A 136 10.91 -1.84 25.92
C CYS A 136 11.94 -2.50 24.98
N VAL A 137 11.43 -3.18 23.94
CA VAL A 137 12.22 -3.90 22.92
C VAL A 137 12.66 -3.03 21.73
N GLY A 138 12.31 -1.75 21.71
CA GLY A 138 12.61 -0.82 20.60
C GLY A 138 13.73 0.18 20.87
N PHE A 139 13.93 1.11 19.93
CA PHE A 139 14.93 2.18 20.01
C PHE A 139 14.51 3.36 20.88
N CYS A 140 15.50 4.07 21.41
CA CYS A 140 15.29 5.30 22.18
C CYS A 140 14.85 6.45 21.26
N GLY A 141 13.74 7.11 21.59
CA GLY A 141 13.18 8.22 20.81
C GLY A 141 12.10 7.78 19.82
N ASP A 142 12.09 6.50 19.46
CA ASP A 142 11.04 5.92 18.64
C ASP A 142 9.79 5.57 19.47
N PRO A 143 8.62 5.45 18.83
CA PRO A 143 7.43 4.91 19.47
C PRO A 143 7.70 3.50 20.01
N CYS A 144 7.50 3.31 21.31
CA CYS A 144 7.67 2.00 21.93
C CYS A 144 6.68 0.98 21.32
N PRO A 145 7.15 -0.17 20.81
CA PRO A 145 6.27 -1.27 20.44
C PRO A 145 5.40 -1.70 21.62
N PRO A 146 4.11 -2.05 21.39
CA PRO A 146 3.23 -2.49 22.46
C PRO A 146 3.53 -3.92 22.95
N LEU A 147 4.30 -4.69 22.18
CA LEU A 147 4.68 -6.08 22.49
C LEU A 147 5.89 -6.12 23.42
N CYS A 148 5.88 -7.07 24.35
CA CYS A 148 6.95 -7.30 25.31
C CYS A 148 7.67 -8.63 25.03
N ARG A 149 9.01 -8.65 25.11
CA ARG A 149 9.78 -9.90 24.98
C ARG A 149 9.36 -10.97 25.99
N THR A 150 9.01 -10.59 27.22
CA THR A 150 8.63 -11.54 28.28
C THR A 150 7.16 -11.94 28.20
N CYS A 151 6.26 -10.99 28.01
CA CYS A 151 4.81 -11.27 28.03
C CYS A 151 4.26 -11.78 26.68
N ASP A 152 4.86 -11.36 25.58
CA ASP A 152 4.41 -11.63 24.20
C ASP A 152 5.47 -12.38 23.41
N TYR A 153 6.30 -13.20 24.07
CA TYR A 153 7.47 -13.87 23.49
C TYR A 153 7.12 -14.55 22.16
N GLU A 154 6.10 -15.42 22.14
CA GLU A 154 5.70 -16.18 20.95
C GLU A 154 5.35 -15.29 19.75
N LYS A 155 4.64 -14.17 19.97
CA LYS A 155 4.27 -13.23 18.90
C LYS A 155 5.46 -12.42 18.41
N LEU A 156 6.38 -12.10 19.31
CA LEU A 156 7.54 -11.29 19.01
C LEU A 156 8.61 -12.09 18.27
N THR A 157 8.74 -13.39 18.59
CA THR A 157 9.68 -14.33 17.97
C THR A 157 9.08 -15.12 16.81
N GLU A 158 7.85 -14.79 16.39
CA GLU A 158 7.25 -15.36 15.18
C GLU A 158 8.16 -15.04 14.00
N ILE A 159 8.67 -16.10 13.36
CA ILE A 159 9.67 -15.97 12.29
C ILE A 159 9.03 -15.22 11.13
N PHE A 160 9.60 -14.07 10.80
CA PHE A 160 9.17 -13.27 9.65
C PHE A 160 10.36 -12.91 8.77
N PHE A 161 11.42 -12.35 9.35
CA PHE A 161 12.71 -12.09 8.69
C PHE A 161 13.82 -13.08 9.09
N GLY A 162 13.64 -13.85 10.17
CA GLY A 162 14.58 -14.86 10.64
C GLY A 162 15.39 -14.44 11.87
N ASN A 163 15.45 -13.14 12.17
CA ASN A 163 16.25 -12.60 13.28
C ASN A 163 15.41 -12.31 14.53
N GLU A 164 14.08 -12.49 14.47
CA GLU A 164 13.16 -12.15 15.58
C GLU A 164 13.48 -12.90 16.89
N GLY A 165 14.05 -14.10 16.79
CA GLY A 165 14.38 -14.96 17.91
C GLY A 165 15.66 -14.59 18.68
N GLU A 166 16.50 -13.70 18.14
CA GLU A 166 17.76 -13.32 18.80
C GLU A 166 17.49 -12.55 20.10
N GLU A 167 18.25 -12.82 21.17
CA GLU A 167 18.04 -12.21 22.49
C GLU A 167 18.14 -10.68 22.44
N ASP A 168 19.04 -10.19 21.58
CA ASP A 168 19.34 -8.78 21.39
C ASP A 168 18.55 -8.17 20.21
N ALA A 169 17.63 -8.90 19.56
CA ALA A 169 16.80 -8.31 18.50
C ALA A 169 16.04 -7.06 19.01
N VAL A 170 16.00 -6.02 18.17
CA VAL A 170 15.35 -4.73 18.43
C VAL A 170 14.20 -4.57 17.47
N PHE A 171 13.08 -4.03 17.96
CA PHE A 171 11.84 -3.97 17.19
C PHE A 171 11.35 -2.54 16.99
N VAL A 172 10.75 -2.30 15.83
CA VAL A 172 10.18 -1.01 15.45
C VAL A 172 8.68 -1.12 15.20
N LEU A 173 7.94 -0.09 15.60
CA LEU A 173 6.49 0.02 15.39
C LEU A 173 6.20 0.92 14.18
N LEU A 174 5.61 0.34 13.14
CA LEU A 174 5.10 1.12 12.01
C LEU A 174 3.75 1.74 12.37
N LYS A 175 3.73 3.03 12.72
CA LYS A 175 2.53 3.70 13.26
C LYS A 175 1.31 3.68 12.34
N ASP A 176 1.51 3.56 11.02
CA ASP A 176 0.41 3.64 10.05
C ASP A 176 -0.40 2.35 9.97
N CYS A 177 0.25 1.18 10.09
CA CYS A 177 -0.40 -0.13 10.08
C CYS A 177 -0.44 -0.82 11.46
N GLY A 178 0.37 -0.37 12.41
CA GLY A 178 0.49 -0.96 13.75
C GLY A 178 1.37 -2.22 13.81
N HIS A 179 2.00 -2.62 12.70
CA HIS A 179 2.87 -3.77 12.67
C HIS A 179 4.19 -3.51 13.42
N VAL A 180 4.59 -4.52 14.21
CA VAL A 180 5.88 -4.60 14.90
C VAL A 180 6.77 -5.55 14.11
N LEU A 181 7.97 -5.08 13.77
CA LEU A 181 8.93 -5.78 12.94
C LEU A 181 10.33 -5.67 13.56
N GLU A 182 11.16 -6.69 13.35
CA GLU A 182 12.56 -6.64 13.73
C GLU A 182 13.30 -5.62 12.84
N SER A 183 14.17 -4.85 13.47
CA SER A 183 14.86 -3.70 12.88
C SER A 183 15.78 -4.03 11.71
N THR A 184 16.65 -5.04 11.84
CA THR A 184 17.65 -5.39 10.82
C THR A 184 16.98 -6.02 9.60
N GLY A 185 15.97 -6.87 9.81
CA GLY A 185 15.15 -7.43 8.74
C GLY A 185 14.38 -6.35 7.99
N LEU A 186 13.82 -5.37 8.71
CA LEU A 186 13.16 -4.22 8.08
C LEU A 186 14.15 -3.36 7.29
N GLU A 187 15.35 -3.12 7.81
CA GLU A 187 16.39 -2.37 7.09
C GLU A 187 16.80 -3.08 5.80
N SER A 188 16.99 -4.40 5.84
CA SER A 188 17.23 -5.20 4.65
C SER A 188 16.11 -5.06 3.62
N TRP A 189 14.85 -5.23 4.05
CA TRP A 189 13.66 -5.06 3.20
C TRP A 189 13.60 -3.67 2.53
N MET A 190 13.98 -2.62 3.25
CA MET A 190 13.99 -1.25 2.72
C MET A 190 15.07 -1.06 1.65
N ASN A 191 16.23 -1.71 1.80
CA ASN A 191 17.37 -1.61 0.90
C ASN A 191 17.32 -2.57 -0.31
N GLU A 192 16.43 -3.56 -0.30
CA GLU A 192 16.23 -4.46 -1.44
C GLU A 192 15.86 -3.68 -2.72
N ALA A 193 16.63 -3.89 -3.79
CA ALA A 193 16.36 -3.30 -5.09
C ALA A 193 15.07 -3.86 -5.71
N GLN A 194 14.27 -2.99 -6.31
CA GLN A 194 13.09 -3.37 -7.10
C GLN A 194 13.17 -2.70 -8.47
N ASP A 195 12.87 -3.44 -9.54
CA ASP A 195 12.89 -2.93 -10.91
C ASP A 195 11.77 -1.90 -11.19
N LEU A 196 10.80 -1.79 -10.29
CA LEU A 196 9.65 -0.89 -10.42
C LEU A 196 9.77 0.29 -9.46
N ILE A 197 9.59 1.50 -9.97
CA ILE A 197 9.47 2.72 -9.16
C ILE A 197 8.11 2.69 -8.46
N GLN A 198 8.09 2.16 -7.24
CA GLN A 198 6.90 2.11 -6.38
C GLN A 198 7.26 2.40 -4.94
N PHE A 199 6.26 2.84 -4.15
CA PHE A 199 6.44 2.97 -2.71
C PHE A 199 6.63 1.59 -2.07
N LYS A 200 7.68 1.43 -1.26
CA LYS A 200 7.83 0.27 -0.38
C LYS A 200 6.61 0.20 0.54
N ARG A 201 5.94 -0.95 0.55
CA ARG A 201 4.81 -1.22 1.43
C ARG A 201 5.30 -1.92 2.69
N CYS A 202 4.45 -1.94 3.71
CA CYS A 202 4.68 -2.81 4.85
C CYS A 202 4.87 -4.25 4.34
N PRO A 203 5.88 -4.98 4.82
CA PRO A 203 6.13 -6.35 4.37
C PRO A 203 5.10 -7.36 4.93
N LYS A 204 4.40 -7.01 6.02
CA LYS A 204 3.26 -7.75 6.57
C LYS A 204 1.95 -7.34 5.90
#